data_AF-A0A956I9D8-F1
#
_entry.id   AF-A0A956I9D8-F1
#
_cell.length_a   1.000
_cell.length_b   1.000
_cell.length_c   1.000
_cell.angle_alpha   90.00
_cell.angle_beta   90.00
_cell.angle_gamma   90.00
#
_symmetry.space_group_name_H-M   'P 1'
#
loop_
_entity.id
_entity.type
_entity.pdbx_description
1 polymer ?
#
loop_
_entity_poly.entity_id
_entity_poly.type
_entity_poly.pdbx_seq_one_letter_code
_entity_poly.pdbx_strand_id
1 'polypeptide(L)'
;MQLADLIEKRRFVGRELLLWLWMESELFEGTLHTKVHGDPIELGFWLEKQLVLSAETESTTIKAPMPGLAPEAKEALLRGQLPERVGVRIPQEDHETSL
;
A
#
# COMPACT_ATOMS: atom_id res chain seq x y z
N MET A 1 14.68 25.59 -2.67
CA MET A 1 13.58 25.00 -1.87
C MET A 1 14.22 24.33 -0.66
N GLN A 2 13.77 24.61 0.57
CA GLN A 2 14.42 24.05 1.76
C GLN A 2 13.96 22.60 2.01
N LEU A 3 14.78 21.80 2.70
CA LEU A 3 14.45 20.40 3.02
C LEU A 3 13.14 20.29 3.83
N ALA A 4 12.87 21.25 4.71
CA ALA A 4 11.62 21.36 5.46
C ALA A 4 10.39 21.52 4.53
N ASP A 5 10.51 22.29 3.45
CA ASP A 5 9.44 22.46 2.46
C ASP A 5 9.15 21.16 1.70
N LEU A 6 10.19 20.36 1.41
CA LEU A 6 10.05 19.04 0.78
C LEU A 6 9.36 18.04 1.71
N ILE A 7 9.66 18.09 3.00
CA ILE A 7 9.08 17.24 4.02
C ILE A 7 7.60 17.58 4.19
N GLU A 8 7.25 18.84 4.41
CA GLU A 8 5.86 19.30 4.57
C GLU A 8 5.00 19.03 3.32
N LYS A 9 5.52 19.29 2.12
CA LYS A 9 4.79 19.04 0.85
C LYS A 9 4.61 17.55 0.52
N ARG A 10 5.39 16.65 1.13
CA ARG A 10 5.27 15.19 0.99
C ARG A 10 4.65 14.52 2.22
N ARG A 11 4.28 15.29 3.23
CA ARG A 11 3.80 14.79 4.53
C ARG A 11 2.38 14.24 4.49
N PHE A 12 1.66 14.43 3.40
CA PHE A 12 0.27 14.00 3.33
C PHE A 12 0.14 12.71 2.52
N VAL A 13 -0.40 11.69 3.18
CA VAL A 13 -0.91 10.43 2.63
C VAL A 13 0.15 9.44 2.08
N GLY A 14 1.37 9.43 2.63
CA GLY A 14 2.36 8.41 2.24
C GLY A 14 2.11 7.08 2.96
N ARG A 15 2.49 7.05 4.24
CA ARG A 15 2.51 5.81 5.03
C ARG A 15 1.11 5.38 5.47
N GLU A 16 0.27 6.35 5.80
CA GLU A 16 -1.12 6.16 6.18
C GLU A 16 -1.97 5.70 4.98
N LEU A 17 -1.68 6.19 3.77
CA LEU A 17 -2.34 5.67 2.57
C LEU A 17 -1.91 4.23 2.29
N LEU A 18 -0.61 3.93 2.39
CA LEU A 18 -0.12 2.56 2.19
C LEU A 18 -0.72 1.61 3.22
N LEU A 19 -0.86 2.06 4.48
CA LEU A 19 -1.57 1.30 5.51
C LEU A 19 -3.04 1.10 5.16
N TRP A 20 -3.72 2.15 4.72
CA TRP A 20 -5.13 2.06 4.30
C TRP A 20 -5.30 1.12 3.10
N LEU A 21 -4.48 1.24 2.06
CA LEU A 21 -4.49 0.35 0.89
C LEU A 21 -4.23 -1.11 1.27
N TRP A 22 -3.30 -1.34 2.21
CA TRP A 22 -3.06 -2.68 2.74
C TRP A 22 -4.28 -3.21 3.49
N MET A 23 -4.85 -2.43 4.42
CA MET A 23 -6.08 -2.79 5.13
C MET A 23 -7.22 -3.12 4.16
N GLU A 24 -7.47 -2.24 3.19
CA GLU A 24 -8.50 -2.41 2.17
C GLU A 24 -8.27 -3.71 1.38
N SER A 25 -7.03 -3.96 0.95
CA SER A 25 -6.68 -5.20 0.23
C SER A 25 -6.90 -6.47 1.06
N GLU A 26 -6.75 -6.43 2.38
CA GLU A 26 -7.02 -7.60 3.22
C GLU A 26 -8.50 -7.79 3.50
N LEU A 27 -9.23 -6.69 3.74
CA LEU A 27 -10.66 -6.74 4.03
C LEU A 27 -11.49 -7.18 2.83
N PHE A 28 -11.04 -6.83 1.63
CA PHE A 28 -11.76 -7.07 0.37
C PHE A 28 -11.02 -8.06 -0.54
N GLU A 29 -10.21 -8.95 0.04
CA GLU A 29 -9.56 -10.07 -0.66
C GLU A 29 -8.77 -9.66 -1.93
N GLY A 30 -8.14 -8.49 -1.86
CA GLY A 30 -7.35 -7.91 -2.95
C GLY A 30 -8.17 -7.12 -3.96
N THR A 31 -9.40 -6.71 -3.62
CA THR A 31 -10.26 -5.88 -4.46
C THR A 31 -10.38 -4.48 -3.87
N LEU A 32 -9.96 -3.46 -4.61
CA LEU A 32 -10.22 -2.07 -4.25
C LEU A 32 -11.47 -1.58 -4.96
N HIS A 33 -12.41 -1.06 -4.19
CA HIS A 33 -13.59 -0.40 -4.73
C HIS A 33 -13.31 1.09 -4.94
N THR A 34 -13.42 1.55 -6.18
CA THR A 34 -13.21 2.95 -6.53
C THR A 34 -14.28 3.43 -7.51
N LYS A 35 -14.22 4.70 -7.90
CA LYS A 35 -15.09 5.30 -8.91
C LYS A 35 -14.28 6.01 -9.97
N VAL A 36 -14.60 5.77 -11.23
CA VAL A 36 -14.05 6.48 -12.38
C VAL A 36 -15.20 7.18 -13.09
N HIS A 37 -15.17 8.51 -13.17
CA HIS A 37 -16.26 9.34 -13.71
C HIS A 37 -17.63 9.17 -13.04
N GLY A 38 -17.67 8.62 -11.82
CA GLY A 38 -18.91 8.37 -11.07
C GLY A 38 -19.39 6.91 -11.14
N ASP A 39 -18.85 6.12 -12.08
CA ASP A 39 -19.16 4.71 -12.20
C ASP A 39 -18.28 3.88 -11.25
N PRO A 40 -18.87 2.95 -10.48
CA PRO A 40 -18.12 2.06 -9.61
C PRO A 40 -17.23 1.12 -10.43
N ILE A 41 -15.97 0.98 -10.02
CA ILE A 41 -15.00 0.05 -10.60
C ILE A 41 -14.35 -0.75 -9.48
N GLU A 42 -14.11 -2.03 -9.76
CA GLU A 42 -13.35 -2.94 -8.93
C GLU A 42 -11.95 -3.10 -9.53
N LEU A 43 -10.92 -2.89 -8.72
CA LEU A 43 -9.53 -2.99 -9.14
C LEU A 43 -8.82 -4.04 -8.29
N GLY A 44 -8.22 -5.03 -8.95
CA GLY A 44 -7.32 -5.95 -8.27
C GLY A 44 -6.10 -5.22 -7.68
N PHE A 45 -5.76 -5.48 -6.43
CA PHE A 45 -4.63 -4.87 -5.74
C PHE A 45 -4.08 -5.82 -4.70
N TRP A 46 -2.83 -6.24 -4.89
CA TRP A 46 -2.14 -7.13 -3.95
C TRP A 46 -0.80 -6.55 -3.52
N LEU A 47 -0.49 -6.71 -2.24
CA LEU A 47 0.85 -6.53 -1.72
C LEU A 47 1.67 -7.77 -2.05
N GLU A 48 2.79 -7.59 -2.73
CA GLU A 48 3.64 -8.68 -3.18
C GLU A 48 5.12 -8.36 -3.06
N LYS A 49 5.94 -9.42 -2.98
CA LYS A 49 7.42 -9.43 -3.02
C LYS A 49 8.10 -8.78 -1.82
N GLN A 50 7.70 -7.58 -1.41
CA GLN A 50 8.35 -6.83 -0.34
C GLN A 50 7.38 -5.89 0.40
N LEU A 51 7.51 -5.86 1.72
CA LEU A 51 6.92 -4.85 2.61
C LEU A 51 8.03 -4.31 3.53
N VAL A 52 8.17 -2.99 3.60
CA VAL A 52 9.08 -2.29 4.52
C VAL A 52 8.23 -1.44 5.46
N LEU A 53 8.36 -1.71 6.75
CA LEU A 53 7.68 -1.01 7.84
C LEU A 53 8.74 -0.25 8.65
N SER A 54 8.49 1.00 9.01
CA SER A 54 9.45 1.78 9.81
C SER A 54 8.79 2.72 10.81
N ALA A 55 9.50 2.92 11.92
CA ALA A 55 9.23 3.95 12.93
C ALA A 55 10.57 4.50 13.40
N GLU A 56 10.74 5.83 13.33
CA GLU A 56 11.98 6.51 13.73
C GLU A 56 13.25 5.87 13.13
N THR A 57 14.08 5.21 13.94
CA THR A 57 15.32 4.54 13.54
C THR A 57 15.17 3.04 13.31
N GLU A 58 13.99 2.47 13.60
CA GLU A 58 13.73 1.04 13.46
C GLU A 58 13.03 0.73 12.14
N SER A 59 13.45 -0.35 11.48
CA SER A 59 12.79 -0.84 10.27
C SER A 59 12.69 -2.37 10.25
N THR A 60 11.57 -2.86 9.72
CA THR A 60 11.32 -4.28 9.47
C THR A 60 11.08 -4.45 7.98
N THR A 61 11.88 -5.30 7.34
CA THR A 61 11.75 -5.65 5.92
C THR A 61 11.33 -7.09 5.78
N ILE A 62 10.21 -7.32 5.10
CA ILE A 62 9.62 -8.63 4.87
C ILE A 62 9.67 -8.90 3.37
N LYS A 63 10.26 -10.03 2.97
CA LYS A 63 10.31 -10.50 1.59
C LYS A 63 9.58 -11.83 1.47
N ALA A 64 8.40 -11.81 0.89
CA ALA A 64 7.53 -12.97 0.72
C ALA A 64 6.59 -12.74 -0.48
N PRO A 65 5.93 -13.80 -1.01
CA PRO A 65 4.94 -13.64 -2.06
C PRO A 65 3.78 -12.72 -1.66
N MET A 66 3.28 -12.84 -0.42
CA MET A 66 2.24 -12.00 0.17
C MET A 66 2.71 -11.44 1.52
N PRO A 67 3.57 -10.41 1.53
CA PRO A 67 4.26 -9.96 2.74
C PRO A 67 3.33 -9.31 3.77
N GLY A 68 2.13 -8.85 3.38
CA GLY A 68 1.12 -8.33 4.31
C GLY A 68 0.49 -9.40 5.21
N LEU A 69 0.45 -10.66 4.78
CA LEU A 69 -0.14 -11.75 5.56
C LEU A 69 0.86 -12.38 6.55
N ALA A 70 2.13 -11.97 6.51
CA ALA A 70 3.15 -12.50 7.39
C ALA A 70 2.91 -12.05 8.86
N PRO A 71 3.02 -12.94 9.87
CA PRO A 71 2.85 -12.57 11.28
C PRO A 71 3.73 -11.39 11.70
N GLU A 72 4.97 -11.36 11.21
CA GLU A 72 5.96 -10.31 11.49
C GLU A 72 5.48 -8.92 11.02
N ALA A 73 4.63 -8.87 9.98
CA ALA A 73 4.04 -7.62 9.48
C ALA A 73 3.06 -7.04 10.50
N LYS A 74 2.22 -7.89 11.10
CA LYS A 74 1.25 -7.48 12.13
C LYS A 74 1.97 -7.11 13.43
N GLU A 75 3.00 -7.84 13.81
CA GLU A 75 3.83 -7.51 14.97
C GLU A 75 4.54 -6.15 14.80
N ALA A 76 5.04 -5.84 13.60
CA ALA A 76 5.64 -4.54 13.30
C ALA A 76 4.61 -3.39 13.39
N LEU A 77 3.38 -3.58 12.88
CA LEU A 77 2.29 -2.62 13.06
C LEU A 77 1.98 -2.38 14.55
N LEU A 78 1.93 -3.44 15.37
CA LEU A 78 1.69 -3.33 16.81
C LEU A 78 2.78 -2.55 17.55
N ARG A 79 4.01 -2.55 17.02
CA ARG A 79 5.13 -1.71 17.50
C ARG A 79 5.10 -0.27 16.97
N GLY A 80 4.08 0.10 16.18
CA GLY A 80 3.94 1.44 15.61
C GLY A 80 4.71 1.67 14.31
N GLN A 81 5.31 0.64 13.72
CA GLN A 81 5.99 0.76 12.43
C GLN A 81 4.96 0.84 11.30
N LEU A 82 5.00 1.93 10.54
CA LEU A 82 4.07 2.15 9.43
C LEU A 82 4.70 1.77 8.08
N PRO A 83 3.89 1.39 7.07
CA PRO A 83 4.42 1.04 5.76
C PRO A 83 5.15 2.22 5.13
N GLU A 84 6.44 2.04 4.84
CA GLU A 84 7.27 3.03 4.16
C GLU A 84 7.47 2.67 2.68
N ARG A 85 7.53 1.37 2.37
CA ARG A 85 7.65 0.88 0.99
C ARG A 85 6.91 -0.44 0.83
N VAL A 86 6.21 -0.58 -0.28
CA VAL A 86 5.39 -1.75 -0.58
C VAL A 86 5.61 -2.13 -2.05
N GLY A 87 5.83 -3.41 -2.31
CA GLY A 87 5.69 -3.97 -3.65
C GLY A 87 4.21 -4.24 -3.92
N VAL A 88 3.68 -3.71 -5.03
CA VAL A 88 2.27 -3.85 -5.38
C VAL A 88 2.11 -4.52 -6.74
N ARG A 89 1.07 -5.34 -6.87
CA ARG A 89 0.57 -5.84 -8.16
C ARG A 89 -0.83 -5.32 -8.38
N ILE A 90 -1.02 -4.68 -9.52
CA ILE A 90 -2.31 -4.22 -10.04
C ILE A 90 -2.47 -4.92 -11.38
N PRO A 91 -3.48 -5.78 -11.57
CA PRO A 91 -3.74 -6.38 -12.86
C PRO A 91 -4.29 -5.29 -13.78
N GLN A 92 -3.70 -5.18 -14.96
CA GLN A 92 -4.30 -4.40 -16.02
C GLN A 92 -5.36 -5.30 -16.65
N GLU A 93 -6.63 -4.93 -16.55
CA GLU A 93 -7.61 -5.52 -17.46
C GLU A 93 -7.30 -5.00 -18.86
N ASP A 94 -7.23 -5.92 -19.83
CA ASP A 94 -7.19 -5.58 -21.25
C ASP A 94 -8.46 -4.78 -21.55
N HIS A 95 -8.35 -3.45 -21.53
CA HIS A 95 -9.33 -2.59 -22.15
C HIS A 95 -9.32 -2.90 -23.64
N GLU A 96 -10.16 -3.84 -24.06
CA GLU A 96 -10.60 -3.97 -25.44
C GLU A 96 -11.34 -2.68 -25.78
N THR A 97 -10.57 -1.65 -26.12
CA THR A 97 -11.10 -0.41 -26.67
C THR A 97 -11.49 -0.75 -28.10
N SER A 98 -12.68 -1.32 -28.27
CA SER A 98 -13.34 -1.34 -29.57
C SER A 98 -13.70 0.10 -29.92
N LEU A 99 -12.87 0.72 -30.77
CA LEU A 99 -13.23 1.89 -31.57
C LEU A 99 -14.09 1.46 -32.75
#